data_AF-A0A0G4Q366-F1
#
_entry.id   AF-A0A0G4Q366-F1
#
_cell.length_a   1.000
_cell.length_b   1.000
_cell.length_c   1.000
_cell.angle_alpha   90.00
_cell.angle_beta   90.00
_cell.angle_gamma   90.00
#
_symmetry.space_group_name_H-M   'P 1'
#
loop_
_entity.id
_entity.type
_entity.pdbx_description
1 polymer ?
#
loop_
_entity_poly.entity_id
_entity_poly.type
_entity_poly.pdbx_seq_one_letter_code
_entity_poly.pdbx_strand_id
1 'polypeptide(L)'
;MLTITALLENKSVNPALNHYSGLSLLLEDDECQAKILFDTGKDLTFISNAKKMGIDLTTLKTIVVSHGHYDHFGGLTHLQAIFFTHKPRIIAHPHLFSVRYSAFFLGNKNIKFKRLAPLFDRAKLEAQFSFELTQAPLAIEENFIYSGQVTQRQVNKRYGVIIHGSGEEDDFVLDDSFLVWQGKKGLVIITGCSHSGIESIVEHAKKITGNHQIQAIVGGLHLRCATPSALQRAKKAIDKNIDVYGCHCTGVLGRKYLNAKDFNTGQSLSFE
;
A
#
# COMPACT_ATOMS: atom_id res chain seq x y z
N MET A 1 -12.90 8.48 14.61
CA MET A 1 -11.79 7.67 15.14
C MET A 1 -11.43 6.70 14.04
N LEU A 2 -10.16 6.57 13.68
CA LEU A 2 -9.70 5.62 12.68
C LEU A 2 -9.33 4.30 13.33
N THR A 3 -9.88 3.19 12.85
CA THR A 3 -9.41 1.83 13.14
C THR A 3 -8.77 1.22 11.89
N ILE A 4 -7.55 0.71 12.03
CA ILE A 4 -6.80 0.00 10.98
C ILE A 4 -6.65 -1.45 11.39
N THR A 5 -7.19 -2.38 10.61
CA THR A 5 -7.12 -3.83 10.88
C THR A 5 -6.32 -4.54 9.78
N ALA A 6 -5.29 -5.29 10.17
CA ALA A 6 -4.48 -6.07 9.22
C ALA A 6 -5.20 -7.38 8.84
N LEU A 7 -5.75 -7.43 7.63
CA LEU A 7 -6.41 -8.62 7.09
C LEU A 7 -5.41 -9.62 6.49
N LEU A 8 -4.28 -9.12 5.96
CA LEU A 8 -3.16 -9.94 5.51
C LEU A 8 -1.86 -9.18 5.68
N GLU A 9 -0.87 -9.87 6.24
CA GLU A 9 0.51 -9.45 6.38
C GLU A 9 1.43 -10.67 6.33
N ASN A 10 2.74 -10.47 6.23
CA ASN A 10 3.76 -11.51 6.15
C ASN A 10 3.84 -12.40 7.41
N LYS A 11 3.29 -11.94 8.54
CA LYS A 11 3.22 -12.66 9.80
C LYS A 11 1.81 -12.59 10.38
N SER A 12 1.56 -13.50 11.31
CA SER A 12 0.38 -13.51 12.16
C SER A 12 0.80 -13.86 13.58
N VAL A 13 0.14 -13.26 14.57
CA VAL A 13 0.23 -13.68 15.98
C VAL A 13 -0.92 -14.62 16.37
N ASN A 14 -1.94 -14.75 15.50
CA ASN A 14 -3.07 -15.64 15.69
C ASN A 14 -2.91 -16.89 14.80
N PRO A 15 -2.73 -18.10 15.37
CA PRO A 15 -2.52 -19.32 14.60
C PRO A 15 -3.74 -19.74 13.76
N ALA A 16 -4.94 -19.22 14.04
CA ALA A 16 -6.11 -19.46 13.22
C ALA A 16 -6.08 -18.68 11.88
N LEU A 17 -5.28 -17.61 11.79
CA LEU A 17 -5.18 -16.75 10.62
C LEU A 17 -4.02 -17.14 9.72
N ASN A 18 -4.27 -17.07 8.41
CA ASN A 18 -3.25 -17.33 7.40
C ASN A 18 -2.39 -16.08 7.19
N HIS A 19 -1.09 -16.26 6.94
CA HIS A 19 -0.18 -15.16 6.62
C HIS A 19 0.70 -15.52 5.43
N TYR A 20 0.96 -14.54 4.56
CA TYR A 20 1.77 -14.70 3.36
C TYR A 20 2.41 -13.36 3.00
N SER A 21 3.42 -13.37 2.12
CA SER A 21 3.93 -12.12 1.55
C SER A 21 2.80 -11.36 0.85
N GLY A 22 2.48 -10.20 1.40
CA GLY A 22 1.47 -9.28 0.88
C GLY A 22 0.92 -8.39 1.98
N LEU A 23 0.11 -7.42 1.57
CA LEU A 23 -0.54 -6.50 2.49
C LEU A 23 -2.02 -6.35 2.12
N SER A 24 -2.89 -6.36 3.12
CA SER A 24 -4.27 -5.89 2.99
C SER A 24 -4.74 -5.37 4.34
N LEU A 25 -5.20 -4.12 4.35
CA LEU A 25 -5.62 -3.38 5.53
C LEU A 25 -7.07 -2.93 5.36
N LEU A 26 -7.90 -3.17 6.37
CA LEU A 26 -9.23 -2.57 6.48
C LEU A 26 -9.11 -1.27 7.28
N LEU A 27 -9.60 -0.16 6.71
CA LEU A 27 -9.63 1.15 7.33
C LEU A 27 -11.09 1.51 7.61
N GLU A 28 -11.41 1.77 8.87
CA GLU A 28 -12.75 2.13 9.34
C GLU A 28 -12.68 3.48 10.05
N ASP A 29 -13.46 4.46 9.61
CA ASP A 29 -13.60 5.75 10.28
C ASP A 29 -15.01 5.89 10.85
N ASP A 30 -15.10 5.90 12.18
CA ASP A 30 -16.38 5.98 12.89
C ASP A 30 -17.11 7.31 12.67
N GLU A 31 -16.41 8.40 12.34
CA GLU A 31 -17.03 9.73 12.21
C GLU A 31 -17.83 9.85 10.91
N CYS A 32 -17.23 9.48 9.78
CA CYS A 32 -17.88 9.48 8.47
C CYS A 32 -18.45 8.12 8.06
N GLN A 33 -18.39 7.10 8.94
CA GLN A 33 -18.80 5.72 8.69
C GLN A 33 -18.14 5.13 7.43
N ALA A 34 -16.92 5.57 7.13
CA ALA A 34 -16.16 5.11 5.98
C ALA A 34 -15.59 3.72 6.24
N LYS A 35 -15.60 2.88 5.20
CA LYS A 35 -14.96 1.57 5.20
C LYS A 35 -14.18 1.37 3.89
N ILE A 36 -12.87 1.41 3.99
CA ILE A 36 -11.94 1.36 2.85
C ILE A 36 -11.05 0.13 2.98
N LEU A 37 -10.92 -0.63 1.90
CA LEU A 37 -9.91 -1.68 1.80
C LEU A 37 -8.66 -1.12 1.13
N PHE A 38 -7.53 -1.10 1.82
CA PHE A 38 -6.24 -0.67 1.28
C PHE A 38 -5.35 -1.88 1.00
N ASP A 39 -5.04 -2.10 -0.28
CA ASP A 39 -4.43 -3.30 -0.84
C ASP A 39 -5.24 -4.60 -0.62
N THR A 40 -4.95 -5.60 -1.44
CA THR A 40 -5.71 -6.86 -1.53
C THR A 40 -4.84 -8.10 -1.39
N GLY A 41 -3.57 -7.95 -1.04
CA GLY A 41 -2.65 -9.08 -0.94
C GLY A 41 -2.36 -9.75 -2.28
N LYS A 42 -1.81 -10.97 -2.21
CA LYS A 42 -1.52 -11.80 -3.39
C LYS A 42 -2.73 -12.57 -3.94
N ASP A 43 -3.70 -12.89 -3.09
CA ASP A 43 -4.84 -13.75 -3.38
C ASP A 43 -5.98 -13.46 -2.38
N LEU A 44 -7.04 -14.27 -2.38
CA LEU A 44 -8.21 -14.09 -1.52
C LEU A 44 -7.96 -14.44 -0.03
N THR A 45 -6.72 -14.61 0.41
CA THR A 45 -6.40 -14.87 1.83
C THR A 45 -6.97 -13.80 2.76
N PHE A 46 -6.95 -12.52 2.36
CA PHE A 46 -7.51 -11.42 3.18
C PHE A 46 -9.02 -11.60 3.44
N ILE A 47 -9.79 -12.14 2.47
CA ILE A 47 -11.21 -12.47 2.65
C ILE A 47 -11.38 -13.64 3.62
N SER A 48 -10.55 -14.68 3.47
CA SER A 48 -10.56 -15.84 4.38
C SER A 48 -10.29 -15.41 5.83
N ASN A 49 -9.31 -14.53 6.02
CA ASN A 49 -8.98 -13.98 7.33
C ASN A 49 -10.09 -13.07 7.87
N ALA A 50 -10.64 -12.17 7.05
CA ALA A 50 -11.78 -11.32 7.45
C ALA A 50 -12.96 -12.16 7.95
N LYS A 51 -13.31 -13.24 7.23
CA LYS A 51 -14.36 -14.18 7.66
C LYS A 51 -14.03 -14.83 9.03
N LYS A 52 -12.79 -15.27 9.23
CA LYS A 52 -12.35 -15.85 10.52
C LYS A 52 -12.35 -14.83 11.66
N MET A 53 -12.18 -13.56 11.35
CA MET A 53 -12.23 -12.44 12.30
C MET A 53 -13.66 -11.93 12.54
N GLY A 54 -14.67 -12.48 11.85
CA GLY A 54 -16.06 -12.00 11.94
C GLY A 54 -16.30 -10.66 11.23
N ILE A 55 -15.40 -10.25 10.33
CA ILE A 55 -15.47 -9.00 9.58
C ILE A 55 -16.21 -9.22 8.27
N ASP A 56 -17.27 -8.46 8.04
CA ASP A 56 -17.98 -8.42 6.76
C ASP A 56 -17.36 -7.41 5.80
N LEU A 57 -16.89 -7.92 4.66
CA LEU A 57 -16.32 -7.13 3.55
C LEU A 57 -17.28 -6.98 2.37
N THR A 58 -18.45 -7.61 2.39
CA THR A 58 -19.42 -7.58 1.28
C THR A 58 -20.05 -6.19 1.08
N THR A 59 -19.93 -5.32 2.09
CA THR A 59 -20.44 -3.95 2.11
C THR A 59 -19.40 -2.90 1.74
N LEU A 60 -18.18 -3.30 1.38
CA LEU A 60 -17.13 -2.38 0.94
C LEU A 60 -17.58 -1.55 -0.26
N LYS A 61 -17.39 -0.23 -0.16
CA LYS A 61 -17.69 0.72 -1.24
C LYS A 61 -16.43 1.20 -1.97
N THR A 62 -15.29 1.19 -1.29
CA THR A 62 -14.04 1.74 -1.80
C THR A 62 -12.89 0.75 -1.55
N ILE A 63 -12.14 0.45 -2.61
CA ILE A 63 -10.87 -0.27 -2.54
C ILE A 63 -9.80 0.65 -3.11
N VAL A 64 -8.67 0.78 -2.42
CA VAL A 64 -7.52 1.56 -2.85
C VAL A 64 -6.36 0.60 -3.03
N VAL A 65 -5.68 0.65 -4.19
CA VAL A 65 -4.50 -0.18 -4.45
C VAL A 65 -3.27 0.71 -4.53
N SER A 66 -2.31 0.46 -3.65
CA SER A 66 -1.10 1.27 -3.50
C SER A 66 -0.20 1.24 -4.73
N HIS A 67 -0.03 0.08 -5.38
CA HIS A 67 0.76 -0.12 -6.60
C HIS A 67 0.50 -1.50 -7.23
N GLY A 68 0.94 -1.69 -8.48
CA GLY A 68 0.66 -2.88 -9.30
C GLY A 68 1.44 -4.16 -8.98
N HIS A 69 2.11 -4.26 -7.83
CA HIS A 69 2.80 -5.51 -7.47
C HIS A 69 1.82 -6.61 -7.06
N TYR A 70 2.18 -7.87 -7.36
CA TYR A 70 1.33 -9.04 -7.19
C TYR A 70 0.87 -9.23 -5.76
N ASP A 71 1.66 -8.84 -4.77
CA ASP A 71 1.38 -9.01 -3.35
C ASP A 71 0.56 -7.87 -2.73
N HIS A 72 0.12 -6.92 -3.56
CA HIS A 72 -0.80 -5.84 -3.20
C HIS A 72 -2.06 -5.82 -4.09
N PHE A 73 -1.89 -6.05 -5.39
CA PHE A 73 -2.96 -6.05 -6.39
C PHE A 73 -3.53 -7.45 -6.68
N GLY A 74 -2.83 -8.53 -6.30
CA GLY A 74 -3.21 -9.89 -6.71
C GLY A 74 -4.60 -10.32 -6.26
N GLY A 75 -5.00 -10.02 -5.03
CA GLY A 75 -6.34 -10.34 -4.53
C GLY A 75 -7.47 -9.77 -5.38
N LEU A 76 -7.31 -8.53 -5.86
CA LEU A 76 -8.28 -7.89 -6.76
C LEU A 76 -8.44 -8.63 -8.09
N THR A 77 -7.38 -9.28 -8.60
CA THR A 77 -7.45 -10.06 -9.84
C THR A 77 -8.25 -11.37 -9.71
N HIS A 78 -8.44 -11.84 -8.48
CA HIS A 78 -9.22 -13.04 -8.15
C HIS A 78 -10.63 -12.72 -7.65
N LEU A 79 -10.88 -11.46 -7.26
CA LEU A 79 -12.17 -10.99 -6.78
C LEU A 79 -13.21 -10.96 -7.90
N GLN A 80 -14.45 -11.31 -7.56
CA GLN A 80 -15.60 -11.19 -8.45
C GLN A 80 -16.56 -10.14 -7.90
N ALA A 81 -17.14 -9.33 -8.79
CA ALA A 81 -18.06 -8.26 -8.38
C ALA A 81 -19.27 -8.77 -7.57
N ILE A 82 -19.72 -10.00 -7.82
CA ILE A 82 -20.84 -10.64 -7.09
C ILE A 82 -20.56 -10.89 -5.61
N PHE A 83 -19.29 -10.82 -5.17
CA PHE A 83 -18.95 -10.88 -3.75
C PHE A 83 -19.50 -9.68 -2.98
N PHE A 84 -19.67 -8.54 -3.64
CA PHE A 84 -20.10 -7.30 -3.01
C PHE A 84 -21.60 -7.07 -3.20
N THR A 85 -22.24 -6.53 -2.17
CA THR A 85 -23.63 -6.04 -2.23
C THR A 85 -23.78 -4.90 -3.24
N HIS A 86 -22.73 -4.10 -3.39
CA HIS A 86 -22.63 -3.01 -4.36
C HIS A 86 -21.24 -3.04 -4.98
N LYS A 87 -21.12 -2.71 -6.27
CA LYS A 87 -19.82 -2.68 -6.94
C LYS A 87 -18.93 -1.61 -6.29
N PRO A 88 -17.77 -1.97 -5.70
CA PRO A 88 -16.89 -0.97 -5.12
C PRO A 88 -16.21 -0.14 -6.22
N ARG A 89 -15.93 1.13 -5.91
CA ARG A 89 -14.97 1.92 -6.69
C ARG A 89 -13.56 1.47 -6.35
N ILE A 90 -12.70 1.39 -7.35
CA ILE A 90 -11.28 1.07 -7.22
C ILE A 90 -10.47 2.32 -7.53
N ILE A 91 -9.73 2.81 -6.56
CA ILE A 91 -8.85 3.98 -6.73
C ILE A 91 -7.42 3.47 -6.82
N ALA A 92 -6.71 3.86 -7.87
CA ALA A 92 -5.34 3.47 -8.08
C ALA A 92 -4.62 4.41 -9.06
N HIS A 93 -3.31 4.24 -9.17
CA HIS A 93 -2.54 4.92 -10.20
C HIS A 93 -2.78 4.31 -11.59
N PRO A 94 -2.71 5.07 -12.70
CA PRO A 94 -2.83 4.52 -14.06
C PRO A 94 -1.83 3.41 -14.39
N HIS A 95 -0.65 3.41 -13.77
CA HIS A 95 0.36 2.35 -13.94
C HIS A 95 0.04 1.06 -13.19
N LEU A 96 -1.10 0.94 -12.48
CA LEU A 96 -1.54 -0.30 -11.83
C LEU A 96 -1.48 -1.51 -12.77
N PHE A 97 -1.92 -1.32 -14.01
CA PHE A 97 -1.96 -2.36 -15.04
C PHE A 97 -0.65 -2.52 -15.82
N SER A 98 0.45 -1.96 -15.33
CA SER A 98 1.76 -2.16 -15.96
C SER A 98 2.23 -3.60 -15.74
N VAL A 99 2.75 -4.24 -16.79
CA VAL A 99 3.38 -5.57 -16.66
C VAL A 99 4.85 -5.39 -16.30
N ARG A 100 5.24 -5.85 -15.11
CA ARG A 100 6.55 -5.53 -14.51
C ARG A 100 7.34 -6.77 -14.17
N TYR A 101 8.66 -6.66 -14.23
CA TYR A 101 9.61 -7.71 -13.84
C TYR A 101 10.75 -7.15 -13.00
N SER A 102 11.18 -7.90 -11.98
CA SER A 102 12.52 -7.73 -11.42
C SER A 102 13.56 -8.19 -12.44
N ALA A 103 14.63 -7.42 -12.58
CA ALA A 103 15.69 -7.69 -13.54
C ALA A 103 17.07 -7.40 -12.95
N PHE A 104 18.08 -8.14 -13.43
CA PHE A 104 19.48 -7.76 -13.27
C PHE A 104 19.89 -6.82 -14.40
N PHE A 105 20.63 -5.78 -14.08
CA PHE A 105 21.09 -4.77 -15.03
C PHE A 105 22.57 -4.97 -15.34
N LEU A 106 22.88 -5.56 -16.50
CA LEU A 106 24.25 -5.83 -16.96
C LEU A 106 24.54 -4.99 -18.20
N GLY A 107 25.20 -3.84 -18.00
CA GLY A 107 25.44 -2.86 -19.07
C GLY A 107 24.10 -2.45 -19.71
N ASN A 108 23.98 -2.69 -21.02
CA ASN A 108 22.76 -2.34 -21.78
C ASN A 108 21.71 -3.46 -21.83
N LYS A 109 21.91 -4.58 -21.11
CA LYS A 109 20.97 -5.71 -21.09
C LYS A 109 20.26 -5.83 -19.75
N ASN A 110 18.94 -6.03 -19.82
CA ASN A 110 18.09 -6.35 -18.68
C ASN A 110 17.81 -7.85 -18.67
N ILE A 111 18.23 -8.56 -17.62
CA ILE A 111 17.96 -10.00 -17.46
C ILE A 111 16.80 -10.14 -16.46
N LYS A 112 15.59 -10.30 -16.98
CA LYS A 112 14.35 -10.49 -16.20
C LYS A 112 14.36 -11.87 -15.54
N PHE A 113 14.09 -11.92 -14.24
CA PHE A 113 14.10 -13.18 -13.48
C PHE A 113 12.84 -13.44 -12.66
N LYS A 114 12.01 -12.42 -12.39
CA LYS A 114 10.75 -12.59 -11.65
C LYS A 114 9.71 -11.60 -12.16
N ARG A 115 8.51 -12.09 -12.48
CA ARG A 115 7.35 -11.21 -12.74
C ARG A 115 6.86 -10.61 -11.43
N LEU A 116 6.66 -9.29 -11.42
CA LEU A 116 6.18 -8.54 -10.27
C LEU A 116 4.71 -8.15 -10.38
N ALA A 117 4.15 -8.02 -11.58
CA ALA A 117 2.71 -7.84 -11.75
C ALA A 117 1.96 -9.18 -11.64
N PRO A 118 0.75 -9.22 -11.07
CA PRO A 118 -0.07 -10.43 -11.12
C PRO A 118 -0.44 -10.78 -12.57
N LEU A 119 -1.02 -11.95 -12.78
CA LEU A 119 -1.72 -12.26 -14.02
C LEU A 119 -3.11 -11.63 -13.92
N PHE A 120 -3.48 -10.82 -14.91
CA PHE A 120 -4.78 -10.15 -14.94
C PHE A 120 -5.26 -9.98 -16.37
N ASP A 121 -6.57 -9.85 -16.50
CA ASP A 121 -7.25 -9.37 -17.70
C ASP A 121 -7.85 -8.02 -17.37
N ARG A 122 -7.28 -6.96 -17.96
CA ARG A 122 -7.70 -5.58 -17.69
C ARG A 122 -9.14 -5.34 -18.11
N ALA A 123 -9.56 -5.82 -19.29
CA ALA A 123 -10.91 -5.61 -19.80
C ALA A 123 -11.93 -6.30 -18.89
N LYS A 124 -11.61 -7.52 -18.42
CA LYS A 124 -12.46 -8.23 -17.46
C LYS A 124 -12.55 -7.51 -16.11
N LEU A 125 -11.46 -6.91 -15.62
CA LEU A 125 -11.48 -6.15 -14.38
C LEU A 125 -12.31 -4.87 -14.52
N GLU A 126 -12.09 -4.09 -15.58
CA GLU A 126 -12.83 -2.86 -15.87
C GLU A 126 -14.33 -3.12 -16.14
N ALA A 127 -14.70 -4.32 -16.62
CA ALA A 127 -16.10 -4.73 -16.73
C ALA A 127 -16.75 -5.07 -15.36
N GLN A 128 -15.95 -5.53 -14.40
CA GLN A 128 -16.42 -5.94 -13.07
C GLN A 128 -16.48 -4.78 -12.08
N PHE A 129 -15.54 -3.85 -12.15
CA PHE A 129 -15.34 -2.79 -11.17
C PHE A 129 -15.21 -1.41 -11.83
N SER A 130 -15.58 -0.36 -11.09
CA SER A 130 -15.38 1.02 -11.54
C SER A 130 -14.00 1.50 -11.12
N PHE A 131 -13.09 1.73 -12.07
CA PHE A 131 -11.74 2.22 -11.80
C PHE A 131 -11.67 3.75 -11.91
N GLU A 132 -11.21 4.39 -10.85
CA GLU A 132 -10.85 5.81 -10.81
C GLU A 132 -9.31 5.90 -10.78
N LEU A 133 -8.72 5.92 -11.98
CA LEU A 133 -7.27 5.95 -12.16
C LEU A 133 -6.75 7.38 -12.17
N THR A 134 -5.90 7.74 -11.21
CA THR A 134 -5.37 9.12 -11.11
C THR A 134 -3.93 9.16 -10.64
N GLN A 135 -3.16 10.12 -11.17
CA GLN A 135 -1.83 10.48 -10.66
C GLN A 135 -1.90 11.63 -9.64
N ALA A 136 -3.04 12.33 -9.58
CA ALA A 136 -3.24 13.47 -8.70
C ALA A 136 -3.77 13.02 -7.34
N PRO A 137 -3.53 13.81 -6.27
CA PRO A 137 -4.20 13.60 -5.01
C PRO A 137 -5.73 13.65 -5.18
N LEU A 138 -6.44 12.79 -4.46
CA LEU A 138 -7.89 12.65 -4.54
C LEU A 138 -8.46 12.51 -3.12
N ALA A 139 -9.39 13.37 -2.75
CA ALA A 139 -10.15 13.22 -1.51
C ALA A 139 -11.07 11.99 -1.60
N ILE A 140 -11.06 11.16 -0.56
CA ILE A 140 -11.85 9.93 -0.44
C ILE A 140 -12.63 10.02 0.86
N GLU A 141 -13.95 9.96 0.77
CA GLU A 141 -14.82 10.26 1.91
C GLU A 141 -14.41 11.62 2.55
N GLU A 142 -14.75 11.87 3.80
CA GLU A 142 -14.49 13.18 4.44
C GLU A 142 -13.04 13.33 4.92
N ASN A 143 -12.45 12.27 5.47
CA ASN A 143 -11.17 12.34 6.18
C ASN A 143 -9.99 11.67 5.47
N PHE A 144 -10.19 11.01 4.31
CA PHE A 144 -9.09 10.35 3.59
C PHE A 144 -8.67 11.13 2.35
N ILE A 145 -7.37 11.05 2.05
CA ILE A 145 -6.79 11.53 0.80
C ILE A 145 -5.94 10.41 0.22
N TYR A 146 -6.24 10.00 -1.01
CA TYR A 146 -5.31 9.27 -1.85
C TYR A 146 -4.23 10.21 -2.36
N SER A 147 -2.98 9.83 -2.15
CA SER A 147 -1.82 10.69 -2.44
C SER A 147 -1.55 10.91 -3.93
N GLY A 148 -2.01 10.02 -4.81
CA GLY A 148 -1.54 9.98 -6.18
C GLY A 148 -0.04 9.66 -6.28
N GLN A 149 0.60 10.14 -7.33
CA GLN A 149 2.03 9.96 -7.56
C GLN A 149 2.86 10.91 -6.66
N VAL A 150 3.82 10.34 -5.93
CA VAL A 150 4.85 11.13 -5.24
C VAL A 150 5.84 11.66 -6.28
N THR A 151 5.75 12.95 -6.59
CA THR A 151 6.53 13.60 -7.66
C THR A 151 7.91 14.08 -7.21
N GLN A 152 8.06 14.52 -5.95
CA GLN A 152 9.32 15.01 -5.40
C GLN A 152 10.07 13.89 -4.68
N ARG A 153 10.65 12.98 -5.45
CA ARG A 153 11.35 11.80 -4.90
C ARG A 153 12.81 12.09 -4.59
N GLN A 154 13.21 11.79 -3.35
CA GLN A 154 14.64 11.74 -2.97
C GLN A 154 15.30 10.41 -3.34
N VAL A 155 14.49 9.37 -3.54
CA VAL A 155 14.93 8.04 -3.96
C VAL A 155 14.49 7.81 -5.41
N ASN A 156 15.47 7.68 -6.31
CA ASN A 156 15.23 7.28 -7.69
C ASN A 156 15.85 5.91 -7.98
N LYS A 157 15.43 4.90 -7.23
CA LYS A 157 15.92 3.53 -7.38
C LYS A 157 15.17 2.84 -8.52
N ARG A 158 15.92 2.23 -9.43
CA ARG A 158 15.39 1.30 -10.43
C ARG A 158 15.11 -0.05 -9.77
N TYR A 159 13.85 -0.45 -9.72
CA TYR A 159 13.38 -1.71 -9.10
C TYR A 159 13.25 -2.85 -10.10
N GLY A 160 13.06 -2.52 -11.38
CA GLY A 160 12.81 -3.52 -12.41
C GLY A 160 12.68 -2.90 -13.79
N VAL A 161 11.86 -3.55 -14.61
CA VAL A 161 11.44 -3.07 -15.93
C VAL A 161 9.93 -3.23 -16.11
N ILE A 162 9.32 -2.27 -16.82
CA ILE A 162 7.96 -2.36 -17.33
C ILE A 162 8.01 -2.79 -18.79
N ILE A 163 7.13 -3.70 -19.20
CA ILE A 163 7.05 -4.23 -20.56
C ILE A 163 5.93 -3.52 -21.32
N HIS A 164 6.26 -2.98 -22.49
CA HIS A 164 5.33 -2.27 -23.38
C HIS A 164 5.45 -2.81 -24.80
N GLY A 165 4.46 -3.55 -25.29
CA GLY A 165 4.50 -4.11 -26.65
C GLY A 165 5.80 -4.90 -26.90
N SER A 166 6.67 -4.40 -27.77
CA SER A 166 7.99 -4.98 -28.07
C SER A 166 9.16 -4.38 -27.27
N GLY A 167 8.92 -3.38 -26.42
CA GLY A 167 9.94 -2.63 -25.67
C GLY A 167 9.90 -2.85 -24.16
N GLU A 168 10.92 -2.30 -23.49
CA GLU A 168 11.06 -2.27 -22.04
C GLU A 168 11.44 -0.86 -21.58
N GLU A 169 10.93 -0.43 -20.43
CA GLU A 169 11.34 0.79 -19.75
C GLU A 169 11.76 0.50 -18.31
N ASP A 170 12.55 1.40 -17.73
CA ASP A 170 13.01 1.28 -16.35
C ASP A 170 11.85 1.49 -15.37
N ASP A 171 11.68 0.53 -14.46
CA ASP A 171 10.63 0.61 -13.46
C ASP A 171 11.14 1.25 -12.16
N PHE A 172 10.68 2.48 -11.92
CA PHE A 172 10.91 3.22 -10.68
C PHE A 172 9.73 3.10 -9.70
N VAL A 173 8.71 2.30 -10.02
CA VAL A 173 7.48 2.14 -9.24
C VAL A 173 6.79 3.49 -9.00
N LEU A 174 6.54 4.25 -10.08
CA LEU A 174 5.96 5.59 -10.01
C LEU A 174 4.52 5.61 -9.48
N ASP A 175 3.81 4.49 -9.59
CA ASP A 175 2.49 4.26 -9.01
C ASP A 175 2.48 4.06 -7.50
N ASP A 176 3.63 3.90 -6.84
CA ASP A 176 3.70 3.79 -5.37
C ASP A 176 2.99 4.98 -4.73
N SER A 177 1.83 4.66 -4.15
CA SER A 177 0.89 5.60 -3.56
C SER A 177 0.43 5.10 -2.20
N PHE A 178 -0.06 6.04 -1.40
CA PHE A 178 -0.47 5.86 -0.02
C PHE A 178 -1.77 6.62 0.28
N LEU A 179 -2.40 6.31 1.41
CA LEU A 179 -3.51 7.06 1.96
C LEU A 179 -3.05 7.95 3.12
N VAL A 180 -3.69 9.10 3.26
CA VAL A 180 -3.59 9.94 4.44
C VAL A 180 -4.97 10.02 5.07
N TRP A 181 -5.06 9.72 6.36
CA TRP A 181 -6.23 10.04 7.17
C TRP A 181 -5.97 11.28 8.02
N GLN A 182 -6.91 12.22 8.04
CA GLN A 182 -6.80 13.50 8.73
C GLN A 182 -7.52 13.43 10.08
N GLY A 183 -6.76 13.10 11.14
CA GLY A 183 -7.27 13.02 12.51
C GLY A 183 -7.12 14.30 13.32
N LYS A 184 -7.71 14.30 14.52
CA LYS A 184 -7.65 15.42 15.47
C LYS A 184 -6.25 15.58 16.07
N LYS A 185 -5.48 14.49 16.20
CA LYS A 185 -4.09 14.51 16.71
C LYS A 185 -3.04 14.65 15.60
N GLY A 186 -3.45 14.74 14.35
CA GLY A 186 -2.58 14.86 13.18
C GLY A 186 -2.86 13.80 12.13
N LEU A 187 -1.96 13.72 11.15
CA LEU A 187 -2.07 12.80 10.02
C LEU A 187 -1.69 11.38 10.42
N VAL A 188 -2.47 10.41 9.94
CA VAL A 188 -2.06 9.00 9.88
C VAL A 188 -1.77 8.66 8.43
N ILE A 189 -0.52 8.29 8.13
CA ILE A 189 -0.08 7.91 6.79
C ILE A 189 -0.13 6.38 6.67
N ILE A 190 -0.89 5.86 5.71
CA ILE A 190 -1.06 4.43 5.45
C ILE A 190 -0.43 4.06 4.11
N THR A 191 0.65 3.27 4.13
CA THR A 191 1.47 2.98 2.94
C THR A 191 1.56 1.49 2.61
N GLY A 192 1.62 1.15 1.31
CA GLY A 192 1.78 -0.22 0.84
C GLY A 192 3.22 -0.70 1.02
N CYS A 193 4.13 -0.17 0.20
CA CYS A 193 5.55 -0.51 0.25
C CYS A 193 6.50 0.69 0.45
N SER A 194 6.13 1.92 0.09
CA SER A 194 7.02 3.10 0.17
C SER A 194 8.26 3.04 -0.76
N HIS A 195 8.10 2.59 -1.99
CA HIS A 195 9.17 2.61 -3.01
C HIS A 195 9.70 4.02 -3.32
N SER A 196 8.87 5.05 -3.15
CA SER A 196 9.24 6.46 -3.26
C SER A 196 10.14 6.97 -2.12
N GLY A 197 10.34 6.17 -1.08
CA GLY A 197 11.06 6.53 0.15
C GLY A 197 10.15 7.25 1.15
N ILE A 198 10.24 6.85 2.42
CA ILE A 198 9.37 7.40 3.48
C ILE A 198 9.56 8.91 3.68
N GLU A 199 10.77 9.41 3.41
CA GLU A 199 11.06 10.84 3.43
C GLU A 199 10.26 11.63 2.39
N SER A 200 10.12 11.09 1.18
CA SER A 200 9.34 11.71 0.10
C SER A 200 7.84 11.62 0.39
N ILE A 201 7.40 10.51 0.98
CA ILE A 201 6.00 10.29 1.39
C ILE A 201 5.58 11.28 2.47
N VAL A 202 6.40 11.46 3.50
CA VAL A 202 6.13 12.40 4.60
C VAL A 202 5.97 13.83 4.05
N GLU A 203 6.90 14.28 3.22
CA GLU A 203 6.83 15.63 2.64
C GLU A 203 5.66 15.79 1.66
N HIS A 204 5.35 14.76 0.86
CA HIS A 204 4.19 14.77 -0.02
C HIS A 204 2.87 14.82 0.78
N ALA A 205 2.77 14.05 1.87
CA ALA A 205 1.60 14.06 2.76
C ALA A 205 1.35 15.45 3.36
N LYS A 206 2.41 16.11 3.87
CA LYS A 206 2.31 17.48 4.39
C LYS A 206 1.84 18.45 3.31
N LYS A 207 2.39 18.33 2.09
CA LYS A 207 2.04 19.20 0.97
C LYS A 207 0.58 19.05 0.54
N ILE A 208 0.07 17.83 0.40
CA ILE A 208 -1.29 17.60 -0.12
C ILE A 208 -2.38 17.88 0.91
N THR A 209 -2.05 17.86 2.20
CA THR A 209 -2.99 18.14 3.30
C THR A 209 -2.86 19.56 3.83
N GLY A 210 -1.71 20.21 3.65
CA GLY A 210 -1.36 21.45 4.35
C GLY A 210 -1.08 21.26 5.85
N ASN A 211 -1.13 20.02 6.37
CA ASN A 211 -0.94 19.72 7.79
C ASN A 211 0.45 19.11 8.02
N HIS A 212 1.21 19.69 8.95
CA HIS A 212 2.59 19.29 9.23
C HIS A 212 2.70 18.35 10.43
N GLN A 213 1.61 18.16 11.18
CA GLN A 213 1.56 17.30 12.35
C GLN A 213 1.23 15.87 11.93
N ILE A 214 2.18 14.96 12.07
CA ILE A 214 1.99 13.54 11.80
C ILE A 214 1.85 12.82 13.14
N GLN A 215 0.76 12.08 13.29
CA GLN A 215 0.52 11.23 14.44
C GLN A 215 1.21 9.88 14.27
N ALA A 216 0.99 9.22 13.13
CA ALA A 216 1.47 7.87 12.90
C ALA A 216 1.75 7.55 11.42
N ILE A 217 2.60 6.56 11.21
CA ILE A 217 2.86 5.92 9.91
C ILE A 217 2.62 4.42 10.06
N VAL A 218 1.75 3.86 9.22
CA VAL A 218 1.34 2.45 9.24
C VAL A 218 1.56 1.83 7.87
N GLY A 219 2.32 0.72 7.79
CA GLY A 219 2.50 0.01 6.52
C GLY A 219 3.91 -0.48 6.23
N GLY A 220 4.17 -0.78 4.95
CA GLY A 220 5.48 -1.18 4.46
C GLY A 220 6.38 0.02 4.16
N LEU A 221 7.63 -0.01 4.65
CA LEU A 221 8.61 1.08 4.47
C LEU A 221 9.76 0.75 3.49
N HIS A 222 9.76 -0.43 2.88
CA HIS A 222 10.78 -0.96 1.97
C HIS A 222 12.22 -0.99 2.55
N LEU A 223 12.37 -1.19 3.87
CA LEU A 223 13.67 -1.10 4.55
C LEU A 223 14.40 -2.44 4.75
N ARG A 224 13.82 -3.58 4.32
CA ARG A 224 14.40 -4.92 4.56
C ARG A 224 15.85 -5.05 4.06
N CYS A 225 16.14 -4.44 2.91
CA CYS A 225 17.48 -4.44 2.29
C CYS A 225 17.98 -3.01 2.05
N ALA A 226 17.58 -2.06 2.91
CA ALA A 226 17.99 -0.67 2.78
C ALA A 226 19.49 -0.49 3.08
N THR A 227 20.11 0.43 2.35
CA THR A 227 21.48 0.86 2.65
C THR A 227 21.51 1.68 3.95
N PRO A 228 22.66 1.80 4.63
CA PRO A 228 22.79 2.65 5.82
C PRO A 228 22.33 4.11 5.57
N SER A 229 22.63 4.67 4.40
CA SER A 229 22.20 6.01 4.04
C SER A 229 20.69 6.14 3.88
N ALA A 230 20.02 5.11 3.33
CA ALA A 230 18.56 5.07 3.25
C ALA A 230 17.90 4.98 4.63
N LEU A 231 18.46 4.16 5.54
CA LEU A 231 17.99 4.09 6.92
C LEU A 231 18.14 5.43 7.65
N GLN A 232 19.26 6.13 7.45
CA GLN A 232 19.49 7.45 8.06
C GLN A 232 18.52 8.51 7.52
N ARG A 233 18.22 8.53 6.22
CA ARG A 233 17.21 9.44 5.65
C ARG A 233 15.83 9.17 6.23
N ALA A 234 15.42 7.89 6.28
CA ALA A 234 14.15 7.50 6.89
C ALA A 234 14.06 7.97 8.35
N LYS A 235 15.11 7.75 9.15
CA LYS A 235 15.15 8.18 10.55
C LYS A 235 15.14 9.70 10.72
N LYS A 236 15.71 10.45 9.78
CA LYS A 236 15.69 11.92 9.82
C LYS A 236 14.31 12.49 9.45
N ALA A 237 13.58 11.80 8.58
CA ALA A 237 12.24 12.23 8.16
C ALA A 237 11.14 11.91 9.17
N ILE A 238 11.37 10.95 10.06
CA ILE A 238 10.41 10.51 11.07
C ILE A 238 10.84 11.08 12.42
N ASP A 239 10.09 12.06 12.91
CA ASP A 239 10.30 12.61 14.25
C ASP A 239 10.06 11.57 15.34
N LYS A 240 10.73 11.74 16.49
CA LYS A 240 10.70 10.76 17.60
C LYS A 240 9.32 10.55 18.23
N ASN A 241 8.41 11.49 18.04
CA ASN A 241 7.04 11.46 18.55
C ASN A 241 6.04 10.82 17.57
N ILE A 242 6.47 10.46 16.35
CA ILE A 242 5.63 9.76 15.39
C ILE A 242 5.62 8.27 15.72
N ASP A 243 4.43 7.70 15.91
CA ASP A 243 4.29 6.26 16.05
C ASP A 243 4.46 5.56 14.69
N VAL A 244 5.40 4.63 14.61
CA VAL A 244 5.65 3.86 13.38
C VAL A 244 5.25 2.40 13.59
N TYR A 245 4.32 1.92 12.77
CA TYR A 245 3.88 0.54 12.72
C TYR A 245 4.34 -0.10 11.40
N GLY A 246 5.51 -0.73 11.45
CA GLY A 246 6.20 -1.23 10.27
C GLY A 246 5.86 -2.68 9.97
N CYS A 247 5.17 -2.93 8.85
CA CYS A 247 4.82 -4.28 8.41
C CYS A 247 5.44 -4.63 7.05
N HIS A 248 5.13 -5.81 6.53
CA HIS A 248 5.41 -6.27 5.18
C HIS A 248 6.90 -6.19 4.78
N CYS A 249 7.28 -5.21 3.94
CA CYS A 249 8.61 -5.07 3.36
C CYS A 249 9.61 -4.30 4.25
N THR A 250 9.19 -3.85 5.43
CA THR A 250 10.05 -3.09 6.37
C THR A 250 11.22 -3.93 6.90
N GLY A 251 10.99 -5.21 7.19
CA GLY A 251 12.00 -6.13 7.70
C GLY A 251 12.47 -5.81 9.13
N VAL A 252 13.19 -6.77 9.75
CA VAL A 252 13.62 -6.69 11.15
C VAL A 252 14.59 -5.53 11.39
N LEU A 253 15.56 -5.33 10.48
CA LEU A 253 16.55 -4.27 10.60
C LEU A 253 15.92 -2.88 10.50
N GLY A 254 15.04 -2.66 9.52
CA GLY A 254 14.32 -1.41 9.34
C GLY A 254 13.50 -1.05 10.58
N ARG A 255 12.74 -2.02 11.11
CA ARG A 255 11.97 -1.83 12.34
C ARG A 255 12.85 -1.45 13.52
N LYS A 256 13.93 -2.19 13.76
CA LYS A 256 14.87 -1.91 14.87
C LYS A 256 15.49 -0.51 14.74
N TYR A 257 15.87 -0.10 13.52
CA TYR A 257 16.52 1.19 13.30
C TYR A 257 15.57 2.38 13.52
N LEU A 258 14.29 2.22 13.17
CA LEU A 258 13.25 3.24 13.33
C LEU A 258 12.49 3.14 14.66
N ASN A 259 12.81 2.18 15.53
CA ASN A 259 12.01 1.86 16.71
C ASN A 259 10.52 1.60 16.36
N ALA A 260 10.26 1.00 15.20
CA ALA A 260 8.91 0.74 14.73
C ALA A 260 8.32 -0.49 15.42
N LYS A 261 7.04 -0.39 15.77
CA LYS A 261 6.23 -1.46 16.35
C LYS A 261 5.84 -2.46 15.25
N ASP A 262 5.73 -3.73 15.62
CA ASP A 262 5.21 -4.77 14.73
C ASP A 262 3.70 -4.58 14.53
N PHE A 263 3.23 -4.83 13.30
CA PHE A 263 1.81 -4.88 12.95
C PHE A 263 1.60 -6.06 12.02
N ASN A 264 0.85 -7.06 12.51
CA ASN A 264 0.72 -8.38 11.92
C ASN A 264 -0.76 -8.70 11.64
N THR A 265 -0.99 -9.71 10.81
CA THR A 265 -2.35 -10.21 10.50
C THR A 265 -3.16 -10.46 11.79
N GLY A 266 -4.38 -9.94 11.82
CA GLY A 266 -5.31 -10.07 12.94
C GLY A 266 -5.21 -9.00 14.01
N GLN A 267 -4.23 -8.09 13.92
CA GLN A 267 -4.12 -6.95 14.84
C GLN A 267 -4.91 -5.74 14.32
N SER A 268 -5.31 -4.89 15.25
CA SER A 268 -5.96 -3.60 14.97
C SER A 268 -5.25 -2.46 15.71
N LEU A 269 -5.24 -1.28 15.11
CA LEU A 269 -4.71 -0.04 15.66
C LEU A 269 -5.81 1.03 15.63
N SER A 270 -5.82 1.94 16.60
CA SER A 270 -6.80 3.03 16.64
C SER A 270 -6.14 4.40 16.81
N PHE A 271 -6.66 5.40 16.11
CA PHE A 271 -6.15 6.77 16.06
C PHE A 271 -7.30 7.79 16.13
N GLU A 272 -7.00 9.00 16.63
CA GLU A 272 -7.98 10.05 16.95
C GLU A 272 -7.67 11.36 16.24
#